data_AF-A0A6V8NRW5-F1
#
_entry.id   AF-A0A6V8NRW5-F1
#
_cell.length_a   1.000
_cell.length_b   1.000
_cell.length_c   1.000
_cell.angle_alpha   90.00
_cell.angle_beta   90.00
_cell.angle_gamma   90.00
#
_symmetry.space_group_name_H-M   'P 1'
#
loop_
_entity.id
_entity.type
_entity.pdbx_description
1 polymer ?
#
loop_
_entity_poly.entity_id
_entity_poly.type
_entity_poly.pdbx_seq_one_letter_code
_entity_poly.pdbx_strand_id
1 'polypeptide(L)'
;MRIDKLIIHGFGKFIEREFTFGSNFSLIIGDNEAGKSTLMKAIMAAFFGLRTSDSSRWKPWSDYQDFALTAEFATSEGQRLRLRRDLATHQAVVEDISSEMSGFYADGISRKKQQDLAGKEPTLLFKGDANPGGRTPEKARYDELLHSWLGLADDELFRHTVYVGQNELVALDKHDIVERLKSLISGPELASYQAVLAALEKRLDGLRRLPGRGRDRKIEELVRGLARKR
;
A
#
# COMPACT_ATOMS: atom_id res chain seq x y z
N MET A 1 -7.64 -4.05 7.55
CA MET A 1 -8.52 -4.36 6.39
C MET A 1 -8.35 -5.81 5.99
N ARG A 2 -9.42 -6.46 5.50
CA ARG A 2 -9.43 -7.85 5.01
C ARG A 2 -10.24 -7.94 3.72
N ILE A 3 -9.68 -8.51 2.66
CA ILE A 3 -10.41 -8.76 1.41
C ILE A 3 -11.16 -10.08 1.53
N ASP A 4 -12.44 -10.10 1.17
CA ASP A 4 -13.29 -11.29 1.22
C ASP A 4 -13.60 -11.82 -0.17
N LYS A 5 -13.76 -10.92 -1.15
CA LYS A 5 -14.09 -11.29 -2.51
C LYS A 5 -13.40 -10.37 -3.51
N LEU A 6 -12.95 -10.95 -4.63
CA LEU A 6 -12.55 -10.23 -5.83
C LEU A 6 -13.29 -10.80 -7.04
N ILE A 7 -14.01 -9.94 -7.75
CA ILE A 7 -14.65 -10.24 -9.03
C ILE A 7 -13.86 -9.52 -10.11
N ILE A 8 -13.34 -10.29 -11.06
CA ILE A 8 -12.63 -9.82 -12.23
C ILE A 8 -13.58 -9.93 -13.42
N HIS A 9 -14.14 -8.79 -13.84
CA HIS A 9 -14.98 -8.72 -15.05
C HIS A 9 -14.10 -8.90 -16.29
N GLY A 10 -12.97 -8.19 -16.34
CA GLY A 10 -11.92 -8.37 -17.34
C GLY A 10 -10.58 -7.84 -16.86
N PHE A 11 -9.55 -8.68 -16.82
CA PHE A 11 -8.16 -8.27 -16.48
C PHE A 11 -7.13 -9.31 -16.97
N GLY A 12 -6.32 -8.93 -17.95
CA GLY A 12 -5.36 -9.82 -18.60
C GLY A 12 -6.04 -11.05 -19.17
N LYS A 13 -5.82 -12.22 -18.55
CA LYS A 13 -6.40 -13.49 -18.98
C LYS A 13 -7.67 -13.91 -18.24
N PHE A 14 -8.03 -13.20 -17.17
CA PHE A 14 -9.24 -13.50 -16.40
C PHE A 14 -10.40 -12.69 -16.95
N ILE A 15 -11.50 -13.37 -17.23
CA ILE A 15 -12.77 -12.80 -17.70
C ILE A 15 -13.87 -13.48 -16.87
N GLU A 16 -14.75 -12.68 -16.27
CA GLU A 16 -15.86 -13.16 -15.41
C GLU A 16 -15.41 -14.21 -14.38
N ARG A 17 -14.38 -13.87 -13.59
CA ARG A 17 -13.85 -14.75 -12.54
C ARG A 17 -14.07 -14.16 -11.17
N GLU A 18 -14.63 -14.98 -10.28
CA GLU A 18 -14.77 -14.68 -8.87
C GLU A 18 -13.76 -15.47 -8.03
N PHE A 19 -13.17 -14.79 -7.06
CA PHE A 19 -12.28 -15.36 -6.05
C PHE A 19 -12.79 -14.97 -4.66
N THR A 20 -13.03 -15.95 -3.80
CA THR A 20 -13.39 -15.74 -2.40
C THR A 20 -12.19 -16.09 -1.52
N PHE A 21 -11.92 -15.26 -0.52
CA PHE A 21 -10.80 -15.41 0.39
C PHE A 21 -11.31 -15.80 1.78
N GLY A 22 -10.59 -16.71 2.42
CA GLY A 22 -10.85 -17.11 3.81
C GLY A 22 -10.51 -16.00 4.81
N SER A 23 -11.10 -16.08 6.00
CA SER A 23 -10.99 -15.04 7.04
C SER A 23 -9.58 -14.83 7.60
N ASN A 24 -8.73 -15.86 7.56
CA ASN A 24 -7.41 -15.87 8.20
C ASN A 24 -6.27 -16.08 7.19
N PHE A 25 -6.35 -17.15 6.40
CA PHE A 25 -5.32 -17.52 5.43
C PHE A 25 -5.97 -18.12 4.18
N SER A 26 -5.48 -17.72 3.01
CA SER A 26 -5.93 -18.25 1.72
C SER A 26 -4.74 -18.75 0.92
N LEU A 27 -4.77 -20.02 0.51
CA LEU A 27 -3.72 -20.62 -0.32
C LEU A 27 -4.19 -20.73 -1.76
N ILE A 28 -3.44 -20.14 -2.69
CA ILE A 28 -3.76 -20.12 -4.11
C ILE A 28 -2.71 -20.95 -4.84
N ILE A 29 -3.12 -22.15 -5.28
CA ILE A 29 -2.27 -23.08 -6.03
C ILE A 29 -2.71 -23.10 -7.48
N GLY A 30 -1.73 -23.17 -8.37
CA GLY A 30 -1.94 -23.39 -9.79
C GLY A 30 -0.59 -23.58 -10.47
N ASP A 31 -0.60 -24.07 -11.69
CA ASP A 31 0.63 -24.25 -12.47
C ASP A 31 1.32 -22.92 -12.80
N ASN A 32 2.52 -23.01 -13.37
CA ASN A 32 3.12 -21.84 -14.00
C ASN A 32 2.15 -21.27 -15.04
N GLU A 33 2.11 -19.94 -15.13
CA GLU A 33 1.18 -19.23 -16.02
C GLU A 33 -0.32 -19.40 -15.69
N ALA A 34 -0.68 -20.12 -14.62
CA ALA A 34 -2.06 -20.23 -14.14
C ALA A 34 -2.67 -18.89 -13.68
N GLY A 35 -1.87 -17.82 -13.60
CA GLY A 35 -2.37 -16.45 -13.38
C GLY A 35 -2.29 -15.98 -11.94
N LYS A 36 -1.55 -16.68 -11.08
CA LYS A 36 -1.35 -16.31 -9.67
C LYS A 36 -0.84 -14.86 -9.53
N SER A 37 0.20 -14.50 -10.29
CA SER A 37 0.74 -13.14 -10.30
C SER A 37 -0.23 -12.12 -10.92
N THR A 38 -1.06 -12.55 -11.87
CA THR A 38 -2.12 -11.71 -12.46
C THR A 38 -3.21 -11.40 -11.44
N LEU A 39 -3.62 -12.38 -10.64
CA LEU A 39 -4.59 -12.21 -9.57
C LEU A 39 -4.10 -11.21 -8.52
N MET A 40 -2.82 -11.34 -8.11
CA MET A 40 -2.22 -10.38 -7.18
C MET A 40 -2.21 -8.95 -7.76
N LYS A 41 -1.89 -8.78 -9.04
CA LYS A 41 -1.96 -7.48 -9.71
C LYS A 41 -3.39 -6.95 -9.82
N ALA A 42 -4.38 -7.81 -10.04
CA ALA A 42 -5.78 -7.43 -10.07
C ALA A 42 -6.24 -6.90 -8.71
N ILE A 43 -5.84 -7.53 -7.61
CA ILE A 43 -6.12 -6.99 -6.26
C ILE A 43 -5.59 -5.55 -6.14
N MET A 44 -4.32 -5.31 -6.49
CA MET A 44 -3.73 -3.97 -6.44
C MET A 44 -4.45 -2.98 -7.35
N ALA A 45 -4.77 -3.40 -8.58
CA ALA A 45 -5.45 -2.57 -9.56
C ALA A 45 -6.88 -2.22 -9.13
N ALA A 46 -7.56 -3.05 -8.35
CA ALA A 46 -8.88 -2.74 -7.82
C ALA A 46 -8.83 -1.52 -6.88
N PHE A 47 -7.85 -1.48 -5.97
CA PHE A 47 -7.69 -0.40 -4.99
C PHE A 47 -7.02 0.84 -5.57
N PHE A 48 -5.88 0.70 -6.25
CA PHE A 48 -5.06 1.84 -6.67
C PHE A 48 -5.24 2.20 -8.16
N GLY A 49 -5.90 1.35 -8.94
CA GLY A 49 -5.97 1.50 -10.39
C GLY A 49 -4.68 1.09 -11.08
N LEU A 50 -4.63 1.34 -12.39
CA LEU A 50 -3.44 1.15 -13.21
C LEU A 50 -2.91 2.51 -13.63
N ARG A 51 -1.59 2.70 -13.53
CA ARG A 51 -0.92 3.82 -14.21
C ARG A 51 -1.08 3.66 -15.72
N THR A 52 -1.19 4.78 -16.44
CA THR A 52 -1.45 4.81 -17.89
C THR A 52 -0.43 4.01 -18.71
N SER A 53 0.81 3.89 -18.23
CA SER A 53 1.86 3.06 -18.85
C SER A 53 1.59 1.55 -18.80
N ASP A 54 0.80 1.09 -17.84
CA ASP A 54 0.50 -0.33 -17.63
C ASP A 54 -0.91 -0.74 -18.10
N SER A 55 -1.82 0.21 -18.35
CA SER A 55 -3.21 -0.09 -18.71
C SER A 55 -3.34 -0.89 -20.01
N SER A 56 -2.51 -0.60 -21.02
CA SER A 56 -2.51 -1.33 -22.30
C SER A 56 -2.09 -2.79 -22.18
N ARG A 57 -1.28 -3.13 -21.17
CA ARG A 57 -0.77 -4.49 -20.94
C ARG A 57 -1.78 -5.42 -20.28
N TRP A 58 -2.73 -4.85 -19.53
CA TRP A 58 -3.70 -5.61 -18.74
C TRP A 58 -5.11 -5.57 -19.31
N LYS A 59 -5.33 -4.84 -20.41
CA LYS A 59 -6.57 -4.97 -21.18
C LYS A 59 -6.81 -6.44 -21.55
N PRO A 60 -8.05 -6.93 -21.46
CA PRO A 60 -8.39 -8.27 -21.94
C PRO A 60 -7.94 -8.43 -23.39
N TRP A 61 -7.47 -9.64 -23.73
CA TRP A 61 -6.96 -9.95 -25.06
C TRP A 61 -8.08 -10.14 -26.10
N SER A 62 -9.33 -10.20 -25.64
CA SER A 62 -10.55 -10.28 -26.45
C SER A 62 -11.25 -8.92 -26.52
N ASP A 63 -12.23 -8.78 -27.42
CA ASP A 63 -13.15 -7.63 -27.51
C ASP A 63 -14.07 -7.47 -26.28
N TYR A 64 -13.71 -8.09 -25.14
CA TYR A 64 -14.47 -8.05 -23.91
C TYR A 64 -14.40 -6.64 -23.31
N GLN A 65 -15.57 -6.02 -23.21
CA GLN A 65 -15.65 -4.57 -22.99
C GLN A 65 -15.58 -4.17 -21.52
N ASP A 66 -15.89 -5.07 -20.58
CA ASP A 66 -15.91 -4.73 -19.16
C ASP A 66 -14.53 -4.88 -18.51
N PHE A 67 -13.64 -3.90 -18.77
CA PHE A 67 -12.32 -3.80 -18.14
C PHE A 67 -12.44 -3.24 -16.72
N ALA A 68 -13.07 -4.02 -15.84
CA ALA A 68 -13.39 -3.62 -14.48
C ALA A 68 -13.04 -4.69 -13.44
N LEU A 69 -12.92 -4.22 -12.20
CA LEU A 69 -12.66 -5.04 -11.02
C LEU A 69 -13.62 -4.66 -9.91
N THR A 70 -14.10 -5.64 -9.15
CA THR A 70 -14.89 -5.41 -7.94
C THR A 70 -14.25 -6.14 -6.76
N ALA A 71 -13.96 -5.41 -5.69
CA ALA A 71 -13.46 -5.97 -4.44
C ALA A 71 -14.48 -5.76 -3.31
N GLU A 72 -14.76 -6.81 -2.55
CA GLU A 72 -15.50 -6.73 -1.30
C GLU A 72 -14.54 -6.99 -0.13
N PHE A 73 -14.55 -6.12 0.86
CA PHE A 73 -13.61 -6.16 1.96
C PHE A 73 -14.18 -5.60 3.27
N ALA A 74 -13.63 -6.04 4.40
CA ALA A 74 -13.85 -5.46 5.71
C ALA A 74 -12.81 -4.41 6.08
N THR A 75 -13.25 -3.30 6.64
CA THR A 75 -12.38 -2.30 7.29
C THR A 75 -12.04 -2.70 8.73
N SER A 76 -11.04 -2.06 9.34
CA SER A 76 -10.73 -2.23 10.77
C SER A 76 -11.87 -1.77 11.69
N GLU A 77 -12.74 -0.88 11.19
CA GLU A 77 -13.91 -0.36 11.90
C GLU A 77 -15.13 -1.30 11.81
N GLY A 78 -14.98 -2.44 11.13
CA GLY A 78 -16.03 -3.45 10.98
C GLY A 78 -17.06 -3.16 9.90
N GLN A 79 -16.84 -2.16 9.05
CA GLN A 79 -17.66 -1.92 7.87
C GLN A 79 -17.31 -2.91 6.77
N ARG A 80 -18.31 -3.29 5.96
CA ARG A 80 -18.14 -4.07 4.74
C ARG A 80 -18.35 -3.16 3.55
N LEU A 81 -17.33 -3.04 2.71
CA LEU A 81 -17.36 -2.15 1.56
C LEU A 81 -17.24 -2.94 0.26
N ARG A 82 -17.94 -2.47 -0.77
CA ARG A 82 -17.80 -2.92 -2.15
C ARG A 82 -17.18 -1.79 -2.95
N LEU A 83 -16.02 -2.05 -3.54
CA LEU A 83 -15.31 -1.15 -4.43
C LEU A 83 -15.38 -1.73 -5.84
N ARG A 84 -16.10 -1.06 -6.76
CA ARG A 84 -16.02 -1.33 -8.20
C ARG A 84 -15.16 -0.26 -8.86
N ARG A 85 -14.24 -0.67 -9.71
CA ARG A 85 -13.38 0.22 -10.49
C ARG A 85 -13.39 -0.18 -11.95
N ASP A 86 -13.67 0.79 -12.81
CA ASP A 86 -13.45 0.70 -14.25
C ASP A 86 -12.03 1.20 -14.57
N LEU A 87 -11.22 0.32 -15.14
CA LEU A 87 -9.82 0.61 -15.42
C LEU A 87 -9.62 1.32 -16.77
N ALA A 88 -10.64 1.35 -17.64
CA ALA A 88 -10.62 2.10 -18.88
C ALA A 88 -10.95 3.58 -18.64
N THR A 89 -11.95 3.85 -17.80
CA THR A 89 -12.41 5.22 -17.49
C THR A 89 -11.83 5.80 -16.20
N HIS A 90 -11.13 5.00 -15.40
CA HIS A 90 -10.65 5.34 -14.06
C HIS A 90 -11.75 5.69 -13.05
N GLN A 91 -13.01 5.40 -13.36
CA GLN A 91 -14.12 5.60 -12.45
C GLN A 91 -14.11 4.56 -11.33
N ALA A 92 -14.28 5.02 -10.09
CA ALA A 92 -14.46 4.16 -8.94
C ALA A 92 -15.81 4.44 -8.27
N VAL A 93 -16.45 3.38 -7.82
CA VAL A 93 -17.71 3.39 -7.06
C VAL A 93 -17.49 2.60 -5.79
N VAL A 94 -17.85 3.19 -4.66
CA VAL A 94 -17.69 2.61 -3.33
C VAL A 94 -19.03 2.60 -2.63
N GLU A 95 -19.45 1.45 -2.16
CA GLU A 95 -20.72 1.24 -1.47
C GLU A 95 -20.48 0.57 -0.12
N ASP A 96 -21.18 1.03 0.92
CA ASP A 96 -21.30 0.30 2.18
C ASP A 96 -22.36 -0.79 2.02
N ILE A 97 -21.92 -2.04 2.07
CA ILE A 97 -22.74 -3.25 1.93
C ILE A 97 -22.95 -3.95 3.28
N SER A 98 -22.69 -3.27 4.40
CA SER A 98 -22.86 -3.84 5.74
C SER A 98 -24.32 -4.28 6.02
N SER A 99 -25.29 -3.70 5.30
CA SER A 99 -26.71 -4.04 5.39
C SER A 99 -27.13 -5.28 4.59
N GLU A 100 -26.35 -5.69 3.59
CA GLU A 100 -26.61 -6.89 2.77
C GLU A 100 -26.37 -8.19 3.56
N MET A 101 -25.73 -8.11 4.73
CA MET A 101 -25.26 -9.28 5.48
C MET A 101 -26.05 -9.53 6.78
N SER A 102 -27.25 -10.09 6.65
CA SER A 102 -27.89 -10.88 7.72
C SER A 102 -27.71 -12.37 7.39
N GLY A 103 -26.72 -13.05 7.99
CA GLY A 103 -26.65 -14.51 7.79
C GLY A 103 -25.42 -15.24 8.31
N PHE A 104 -24.25 -15.10 7.69
CA PHE A 104 -23.22 -16.14 7.83
C PHE A 104 -21.78 -15.67 8.12
N TYR A 105 -21.47 -14.38 8.03
CA TYR A 105 -20.09 -13.86 8.19
C TYR A 105 -19.93 -12.81 9.29
N ALA A 106 -20.81 -12.82 10.29
CA ALA A 106 -20.87 -11.81 11.35
C ALA A 106 -19.86 -12.00 12.48
N ASP A 107 -18.64 -12.39 12.12
CA ASP A 107 -17.56 -12.50 13.10
C ASP A 107 -17.06 -11.06 13.38
N GLY A 108 -17.57 -10.46 14.45
CA GLY A 108 -17.16 -9.15 14.97
C GLY A 108 -18.23 -8.07 15.10
N ILE A 109 -19.47 -8.27 14.64
CA ILE A 109 -20.55 -7.28 14.82
C ILE A 109 -21.37 -7.62 16.06
N SER A 110 -21.44 -6.72 17.03
CA SER A 110 -22.32 -6.84 18.21
C SER A 110 -23.76 -7.16 17.80
N ARG A 111 -24.37 -8.19 18.41
CA ARG A 111 -25.76 -8.65 18.13
C ARG A 111 -26.81 -7.54 18.09
N LYS A 112 -26.61 -6.43 18.82
CA LYS A 112 -27.48 -5.24 18.78
C LYS A 112 -27.42 -4.49 17.43
N LYS A 113 -26.22 -4.27 16.87
CA LYS A 113 -26.03 -3.50 15.63
C LYS A 113 -26.53 -4.28 14.40
N GLN A 114 -26.53 -5.60 14.51
CA GLN A 114 -26.99 -6.52 13.46
C GLN A 114 -28.49 -6.46 13.20
N GLN A 115 -29.29 -6.11 14.21
CA GLN A 115 -30.75 -5.99 14.11
C GLN A 115 -31.20 -4.69 13.42
N ASP A 116 -30.36 -3.64 13.44
CA ASP A 116 -30.64 -2.31 12.86
C ASP A 116 -30.22 -2.16 11.38
N LEU A 117 -29.47 -3.13 10.85
CA LEU A 117 -28.87 -3.11 9.51
C LEU A 117 -29.57 -4.02 8.50
N ALA A 118 -30.40 -4.96 8.95
CA ALA A 118 -31.09 -5.91 8.07
C ALA A 118 -32.11 -5.19 7.17
N GLY A 119 -31.89 -5.22 5.85
CA GLY A 119 -32.86 -4.73 4.85
C GLY A 119 -32.67 -3.30 4.36
N LYS A 120 -31.55 -2.64 4.67
CA LYS A 120 -31.20 -1.34 4.05
C LYS A 120 -30.47 -1.54 2.73
N GLU A 121 -30.79 -0.74 1.72
CA GLU A 121 -30.04 -0.70 0.46
C GLU A 121 -28.58 -0.28 0.71
N PRO A 122 -27.63 -0.73 -0.14
CA PRO A 122 -26.24 -0.31 -0.06
C PRO A 122 -26.14 1.21 -0.09
N THR A 123 -25.32 1.77 0.81
CA THR A 123 -25.14 3.23 0.86
C THR A 123 -23.96 3.63 -0.01
N LEU A 124 -24.19 4.46 -1.03
CA LEU A 124 -23.13 5.00 -1.87
C LEU A 124 -22.23 5.93 -1.05
N LEU A 125 -20.96 5.56 -0.89
CA LEU A 125 -19.95 6.35 -0.18
C LEU A 125 -19.15 7.24 -1.14
N PHE A 126 -18.87 6.76 -2.35
CA PHE A 126 -18.10 7.48 -3.36
C PHE A 126 -18.47 7.05 -4.77
N LYS A 127 -18.49 8.03 -5.69
CA LYS A 127 -18.54 7.82 -7.14
C LYS A 127 -17.80 8.96 -7.82
N GLY A 128 -16.76 8.64 -8.58
CA GLY A 128 -15.98 9.65 -9.30
C GLY A 128 -14.69 9.13 -9.91
N ASP A 129 -13.91 10.05 -10.46
CA ASP A 129 -12.58 9.78 -11.00
C ASP A 129 -11.59 9.44 -9.89
N ALA A 130 -10.96 8.27 -10.03
CA ALA A 130 -9.92 7.77 -9.14
C ALA A 130 -8.64 7.46 -9.93
N ASN A 131 -8.31 8.28 -10.93
CA ASN A 131 -7.12 8.08 -11.75
C ASN A 131 -5.86 8.18 -10.88
N PRO A 132 -4.99 7.15 -10.80
CA PRO A 132 -3.78 7.20 -9.96
C PRO A 132 -2.80 8.31 -10.35
N GLY A 133 -2.80 8.77 -11.61
CA GLY A 133 -2.01 9.93 -12.05
C GLY A 133 -2.75 11.27 -11.95
N GLY A 134 -4.02 11.25 -11.56
CA GLY A 134 -4.89 12.41 -11.49
C GLY A 134 -4.58 13.31 -10.28
N ARG A 135 -4.84 14.61 -10.45
CA ARG A 135 -4.80 15.62 -9.37
C ARG A 135 -6.18 16.25 -9.14
N THR A 136 -7.23 15.52 -9.44
CA THR A 136 -8.62 15.98 -9.31
C THR A 136 -9.03 15.98 -7.82
N PRO A 137 -10.00 16.84 -7.42
CA PRO A 137 -10.56 16.79 -6.07
C PRO A 137 -11.23 15.44 -5.75
N GLU A 138 -11.82 14.80 -6.76
CA GLU A 138 -12.42 13.46 -6.63
C GLU A 138 -11.37 12.41 -6.27
N LYS A 139 -10.21 12.44 -6.95
CA LYS A 139 -9.08 11.58 -6.62
C LYS A 139 -8.58 11.81 -5.20
N ALA A 140 -8.45 13.06 -4.75
CA ALA A 140 -8.03 13.36 -3.39
C ALA A 140 -8.98 12.75 -2.34
N ARG A 141 -10.30 12.85 -2.56
CA ARG A 141 -11.29 12.19 -1.70
C ARG A 141 -11.18 10.67 -1.73
N TYR A 142 -10.89 10.11 -2.90
CA TYR A 142 -10.66 8.67 -3.03
C TYR A 142 -9.41 8.20 -2.26
N ASP A 143 -8.32 8.96 -2.32
CA ASP A 143 -7.10 8.66 -1.55
C ASP A 143 -7.34 8.74 -0.04
N GLU A 144 -8.15 9.69 0.42
CA GLU A 144 -8.55 9.79 1.83
C GLU A 144 -9.30 8.53 2.28
N LEU A 145 -10.19 8.01 1.43
CA LEU A 145 -10.88 6.74 1.68
C LEU A 145 -9.90 5.57 1.72
N LEU A 146 -8.99 5.45 0.75
CA LEU A 146 -7.95 4.42 0.75
C LEU A 146 -7.09 4.49 2.02
N HIS A 147 -6.69 5.70 2.42
CA HIS A 147 -5.95 5.93 3.65
C HIS A 147 -6.71 5.42 4.88
N SER A 148 -8.02 5.71 4.95
CA SER A 148 -8.85 5.26 6.07
C SER A 148 -8.95 3.72 6.16
N TRP A 149 -8.94 3.02 5.04
CA TRP A 149 -9.09 1.56 5.01
C TRP A 149 -7.78 0.80 5.16
N LEU A 150 -6.74 1.25 4.46
CA LEU A 150 -5.46 0.55 4.33
C LEU A 150 -4.40 1.09 5.28
N GLY A 151 -4.58 2.30 5.83
CA GLY A 151 -3.55 3.05 6.56
C GLY A 151 -2.44 3.62 5.67
N LEU A 152 -2.39 3.19 4.41
CA LEU A 152 -1.42 3.60 3.39
C LEU A 152 -2.22 4.06 2.16
N ALA A 153 -2.10 5.34 1.80
CA ALA A 153 -2.81 5.92 0.65
C ALA A 153 -2.03 5.74 -0.67
N ASP A 154 -0.75 5.41 -0.56
CA ASP A 154 0.18 5.38 -1.70
C ASP A 154 0.40 3.95 -2.20
N ASP A 155 0.23 3.74 -3.51
CA ASP A 155 0.40 2.44 -4.19
C ASP A 155 1.82 1.88 -4.01
N GLU A 156 2.85 2.72 -4.03
CA GLU A 156 4.25 2.30 -3.91
C GLU A 156 4.51 1.81 -2.48
N LEU A 157 4.09 2.59 -1.47
CA LEU A 157 4.17 2.17 -0.06
C LEU A 157 3.36 0.90 0.20
N PHE A 158 2.15 0.78 -0.35
CA PHE A 158 1.34 -0.41 -0.18
C PHE A 158 1.99 -1.64 -0.80
N ARG A 159 2.53 -1.51 -2.03
CA ARG A 159 3.27 -2.60 -2.70
C ARG A 159 4.49 -3.02 -1.91
N HIS A 160 5.18 -2.10 -1.24
CA HIS A 160 6.37 -2.42 -0.44
C HIS A 160 6.07 -2.99 0.94
N THR A 161 4.85 -2.79 1.47
CA THR A 161 4.46 -3.22 2.82
C THR A 161 3.66 -4.51 2.84
N VAL A 162 2.69 -4.63 1.92
CA VAL A 162 1.67 -5.69 1.95
C VAL A 162 1.91 -6.75 0.88
N TYR A 163 2.78 -6.45 -0.10
CA TYR A 163 3.05 -7.34 -1.21
C TYR A 163 4.52 -7.75 -1.27
N VAL A 164 4.71 -9.04 -1.53
CA VAL A 164 6.00 -9.63 -1.78
C VAL A 164 5.88 -10.40 -3.09
N GLY A 165 6.49 -9.85 -4.14
CA GLY A 165 6.46 -10.38 -5.49
C GLY A 165 7.33 -11.61 -5.69
N GLN A 166 7.13 -12.25 -6.84
CA GLN A 166 7.92 -13.40 -7.27
C GLN A 166 9.39 -12.98 -7.43
N ASN A 167 10.30 -13.73 -6.78
CA ASN A 167 11.74 -13.43 -6.65
C ASN A 167 12.10 -12.16 -5.86
N GLU A 168 11.14 -11.45 -5.25
CA GLU A 168 11.46 -10.26 -4.45
C GLU A 168 12.24 -10.65 -3.19
N LEU A 169 11.82 -11.70 -2.47
CA LEU A 169 12.57 -12.24 -1.31
C LEU A 169 14.00 -12.69 -1.62
N VAL A 170 14.29 -13.06 -2.86
CA VAL A 170 15.61 -13.53 -3.29
C VAL A 170 16.48 -12.37 -3.80
N ALA A 171 15.84 -11.32 -4.35
CA ALA A 171 16.51 -10.11 -4.82
C ALA A 171 16.74 -9.06 -3.71
N LEU A 172 16.10 -9.21 -2.56
CA LEU A 172 16.29 -8.35 -1.39
C LEU A 172 17.68 -8.59 -0.79
N ASP A 173 18.69 -7.81 -1.21
CA ASP A 173 19.91 -7.65 -0.41
C ASP A 173 19.54 -6.96 0.92
N LYS A 174 20.34 -7.16 1.97
CA LYS A 174 20.10 -6.58 3.31
C LYS A 174 19.95 -5.05 3.25
N HIS A 175 20.62 -4.40 2.30
CA HIS A 175 20.52 -2.95 2.09
C HIS A 175 19.13 -2.51 1.60
N ASP A 176 18.52 -3.26 0.68
CA ASP A 176 17.22 -2.90 0.11
C ASP A 176 16.09 -3.07 1.12
N ILE A 177 16.18 -4.10 1.98
CA ILE A 177 15.25 -4.29 3.11
C ILE A 177 15.36 -3.11 4.09
N VAL A 178 16.58 -2.66 4.37
CA VAL A 178 16.84 -1.55 5.29
C VAL A 178 16.32 -0.22 4.74
N GLU A 179 16.53 0.08 3.46
CA GLU A 179 15.97 1.29 2.84
C GLU A 179 14.44 1.25 2.80
N ARG A 180 13.84 0.08 2.52
CA ARG A 180 12.38 -0.10 2.61
C ARG A 180 11.86 0.08 4.04
N LEU A 181 12.48 -0.55 5.04
CA LEU A 181 12.12 -0.35 6.47
C LEU A 181 12.28 1.10 6.91
N LYS A 182 13.33 1.80 6.46
CA LYS A 182 13.55 3.22 6.74
C LYS A 182 12.45 4.09 6.15
N SER A 183 12.04 3.83 4.91
CA SER A 183 10.91 4.49 4.25
C SER A 183 9.60 4.24 5.01
N LEU A 184 9.38 3.01 5.48
CA LEU A 184 8.21 2.62 6.25
C LEU A 184 8.12 3.31 7.62
N ILE A 185 9.25 3.41 8.34
CA ILE A 185 9.29 3.99 9.68
C ILE A 185 9.26 5.53 9.63
N SER A 186 9.79 6.13 8.56
CA SER A 186 9.98 7.58 8.47
C SER A 186 8.88 8.31 7.69
N GLY A 187 8.10 7.61 6.86
CA GLY A 187 7.02 8.20 6.07
C GLY A 187 7.49 9.13 4.93
N PRO A 188 6.55 9.62 4.07
CA PRO A 188 6.87 10.35 2.84
C PRO A 188 7.59 11.71 3.03
N GLU A 189 7.42 12.36 4.18
CA GLU A 189 7.95 13.71 4.43
C GLU A 189 9.44 13.75 4.81
N LEU A 190 10.11 12.60 4.91
CA LEU A 190 11.47 12.49 5.45
C LEU A 190 12.53 12.07 4.41
N ALA A 191 12.51 12.69 3.23
CA ALA A 191 13.75 12.98 2.49
C ALA A 191 14.81 13.68 3.40
N SER A 192 14.37 14.22 4.54
CA SER A 192 15.18 14.75 5.63
C SER A 192 16.01 13.70 6.40
N TYR A 193 15.64 12.42 6.52
CA TYR A 193 16.43 11.47 7.36
C TYR A 193 17.87 11.30 6.85
N GLN A 194 18.05 11.02 5.56
CA GLN A 194 19.39 10.89 4.97
C GLN A 194 20.16 12.22 5.05
N ALA A 195 19.48 13.35 4.85
CA ALA A 195 20.09 14.67 4.98
C ALA A 195 20.51 14.99 6.43
N VAL A 196 19.71 14.60 7.41
CA VAL A 196 19.97 14.76 8.84
C VAL A 196 21.10 13.84 9.28
N LEU A 197 21.11 12.58 8.83
CA LEU A 197 22.18 11.64 9.11
C LEU A 197 23.51 12.15 8.53
N ALA A 198 23.52 12.59 7.27
CA ALA A 198 24.69 13.20 6.63
C ALA A 198 25.14 14.48 7.35
N ALA A 199 24.20 15.30 7.84
CA ALA A 199 24.52 16.49 8.62
C ALA A 199 25.13 16.15 10.00
N LEU A 200 24.63 15.11 10.67
CA LEU A 200 25.14 14.61 11.94
C LEU A 200 26.53 14.00 11.77
N GLU A 201 26.75 13.20 10.72
CA GLU A 201 28.05 12.63 10.39
C GLU A 201 29.06 13.74 10.07
N LYS A 202 28.69 14.72 9.26
CA LYS A 202 29.54 15.89 8.97
C LYS A 202 29.89 16.68 10.24
N ARG A 203 28.94 16.80 11.18
CA ARG A 203 29.15 17.49 12.46
C ARG A 203 30.04 16.67 13.39
N LEU A 204 29.85 15.36 13.45
CA LEU A 204 30.70 14.43 14.19
C LEU A 204 32.13 14.43 13.65
N ASP A 205 32.31 14.41 12.33
CA ASP A 205 33.61 14.54 11.68
C ASP A 205 34.26 15.89 11.97
N GLY A 206 33.48 16.98 11.98
CA GLY A 206 33.96 18.29 12.40
C GLY A 206 34.49 18.31 13.84
N LEU A 207 33.82 17.60 14.75
CA LEU A 207 34.23 17.46 16.15
C LEU A 207 35.42 16.52 16.33
N ARG A 208 35.56 15.50 15.48
CA ARG A 208 36.68 14.55 15.50
C ARG A 208 37.94 15.06 14.80
N ARG A 209 37.81 16.05 13.92
CA ARG A 209 38.95 16.68 13.26
C ARG A 209 39.76 17.48 14.29
N LEU A 210 41.00 17.04 14.49
CA LEU A 210 42.01 17.82 15.20
C LEU A 210 42.08 19.24 14.59
N PRO A 211 42.32 20.29 15.40
CA PRO A 211 42.55 21.63 14.88
C PRO A 211 43.68 21.57 13.85
N GLY A 212 43.41 22.07 12.64
CA GLY A 212 44.42 22.18 11.58
C GLY A 212 45.67 22.91 12.07
N ARG A 213 46.83 22.65 11.47
CA ARG A 213 48.09 23.35 11.79
C ARG A 213 47.82 24.86 11.70
N GLY A 214 47.86 25.56 12.83
CA GLY A 214 47.61 27.01 12.92
C GLY A 214 46.42 27.45 13.79
N ARG A 215 45.66 26.53 14.41
CA ARG A 215 44.68 26.88 15.47
C ARG A 215 45.20 26.51 16.86
N ASP A 216 44.66 27.15 17.89
CA ASP A 216 45.09 27.00 19.28
C ASP A 216 44.97 25.53 19.76
N ARG A 217 46.13 24.89 20.02
CA ARG A 217 46.27 23.47 20.42
C ARG A 217 46.55 23.30 21.92
N LYS A 218 46.23 24.31 22.72
CA LYS A 218 46.54 24.38 24.15
C LYS A 218 46.14 23.12 24.94
N ILE A 219 44.95 22.55 24.64
CA ILE A 219 44.45 21.34 25.29
C ILE A 219 45.29 20.11 24.92
N GLU A 220 45.69 19.99 23.65
CA GLU A 220 46.46 18.84 23.14
C GLU A 220 47.91 18.87 23.60
N GLU A 221 48.50 20.07 23.71
CA GLU A 221 49.83 20.26 24.30
C GLU A 221 49.85 19.94 25.79
N LEU A 222 48.81 20.33 26.53
CA LEU A 222 48.64 19.96 27.94
C LEU A 222 48.49 18.44 28.11
N VAL A 223 47.68 17.79 27.26
CA VAL A 223 47.50 16.32 27.29
C VAL A 223 48.81 15.59 26.94
N ARG A 224 49.58 16.06 25.96
CA ARG A 224 50.91 15.50 25.65
C ARG A 224 51.94 15.74 26.75
N GLY A 225 51.89 16.90 27.40
CA GLY A 225 52.75 17.24 28.54
C GLY A 225 52.47 16.36 29.76
N LEU A 226 51.20 16.04 30.01
CA LEU A 226 50.78 15.10 31.06
C LEU A 226 51.20 13.66 30.74
N ALA A 227 51.10 13.22 29.48
CA ALA A 227 51.50 11.89 29.05
C ALA A 227 53.02 11.65 29.11
N ARG A 228 53.85 12.70 29.00
CA ARG A 228 55.32 12.62 29.13
C ARG A 228 55.81 12.70 30.59
N LYS A 229 54.95 13.06 31.53
CA LYS A 229 55.27 13.14 32.97
C LYS A 229 54.90 11.87 33.76
N ARG A 230 54.49 10.81 33.07
CA ARG A 230 54.30 9.46 33.62
C ARG A 230 55.43 8.55 33.19
#